data_AF-A0A1V5AAG0-F1
#
_entry.id   AF-A0A1V5AAG0-F1
#
_cell.length_a   1.000
_cell.length_b   1.000
_cell.length_c   1.000
_cell.angle_alpha   90.00
_cell.angle_beta   90.00
_cell.angle_gamma   90.00
#
_symmetry.space_group_name_H-M   'P 1'
#
loop_
_entity.id
_entity.type
_entity.pdbx_description
1 polymer ?
#
loop_
_entity_poly.entity_id
_entity_poly.type
_entity_poly.pdbx_seq_one_letter_code
_entity_poly.pdbx_strand_id
1 'polypeptide(L)'
;MLPLFYAISLGIILGLRLLVLVAIADYRIPRMILPAANQSLTGVVMGVFLFSKNFLLLALVLQVFFGLGFILLIWAIDRPLYRTFQIRGLDFLNSFLAHLTDGSRALEDFFRKIGEEVTVPQVTIFFRRPKKKGLILTVPNVHPGPMGEIGGGNLPRGMQAGFQEMVMVPHGAATHDFNLVSEREIEKLVQAVAGSTRDLKFSQDATRSVRYQHGSVSILCQVFDETLLMVGTRSPERTEDLDFNIGMTIMSEGHRSFPHVAFIDAHNCYAGDMTYVLPATRLAMEYYHAGVRAIDETPLMERFPFELGISHVQVPFSREQGFGDQGIQMAVVKAGGQTTAYLLVDGNNMEGGVREAIRDFLLQSVDDAEVMTTDSHVVNTISGKNPVGLHVPVSEIIPCVNDALCQAMADMSPAEAAGSTAWCEGIVVFGSHRITQMASTVNTILLFIPVLSAGMLFLVFLLSILVYFMIG
;
A
#
# COMPACT_ATOMS: atom_id res chain seq x y z
N MET A 1 -47.69 11.31 30.51
CA MET A 1 -46.42 10.66 30.06
C MET A 1 -46.47 10.08 28.66
N LEU A 2 -47.52 9.38 28.21
CA LEU A 2 -47.56 8.84 26.84
C LEU A 2 -47.30 9.89 25.72
N PRO A 3 -47.88 11.11 25.77
CA PRO A 3 -47.57 12.15 24.77
C PRO A 3 -46.10 12.58 24.78
N LEU A 4 -45.46 12.59 25.95
CA LEU A 4 -44.05 12.90 26.11
C LEU A 4 -43.17 11.83 25.46
N PHE A 5 -43.40 10.55 25.76
CA PHE A 5 -42.62 9.46 25.18
C PHE A 5 -42.79 9.37 23.66
N TYR A 6 -43.99 9.63 23.16
CA TYR A 6 -44.23 9.72 21.72
C TYR A 6 -43.49 10.91 21.09
N ALA A 7 -43.50 12.09 21.69
CA ALA A 7 -42.76 13.24 21.19
C ALA A 7 -41.22 13.02 21.23
N ILE A 8 -40.71 12.38 22.28
CA ILE A 8 -39.30 11.98 22.41
C ILE A 8 -38.92 11.01 21.29
N SER A 9 -39.74 9.98 21.02
CA SER A 9 -39.43 9.00 19.97
C SER A 9 -39.37 9.65 18.58
N LEU A 10 -40.27 10.59 18.28
CA LEU A 10 -40.21 11.37 17.04
C LEU A 10 -38.93 12.23 16.94
N GLY A 11 -38.45 12.78 18.05
CA GLY A 11 -37.19 13.52 18.10
C GLY A 11 -35.97 12.62 17.84
N ILE A 12 -35.94 11.44 18.45
CA ILE A 12 -34.91 10.42 18.20
C ILE A 12 -34.92 9.97 16.74
N ILE A 13 -36.11 9.73 16.16
CA ILE A 13 -36.24 9.36 14.74
C ILE A 13 -35.66 10.44 13.83
N LEU A 14 -35.97 11.72 14.06
CA LEU A 14 -35.37 12.83 13.31
C LEU A 14 -33.85 12.78 13.41
N GLY A 15 -33.33 12.70 14.63
CA GLY A 15 -31.89 12.74 14.90
C GLY A 15 -31.12 11.60 14.25
N LEU A 16 -31.58 10.36 14.44
CA LEU A 16 -30.97 9.18 13.83
C LEU A 16 -31.03 9.24 12.31
N ARG A 17 -32.17 9.62 11.72
CA ARG A 17 -32.29 9.76 10.27
C ARG A 17 -31.37 10.86 9.73
N LEU A 18 -31.23 11.97 10.45
CA LEU A 18 -30.31 13.03 10.05
C LEU A 18 -28.87 12.52 10.03
N LEU A 19 -28.43 11.81 11.07
CA LEU A 19 -27.10 11.21 11.14
C LEU A 19 -26.85 10.25 9.97
N VAL A 20 -27.78 9.32 9.71
CA VAL A 20 -27.68 8.33 8.64
C VAL A 20 -27.63 8.98 7.26
N LEU A 21 -28.51 9.95 6.99
CA LEU A 21 -28.56 10.63 5.69
C LEU A 21 -27.33 11.51 5.45
N VAL A 22 -26.80 12.16 6.50
CA VAL A 22 -25.55 12.92 6.39
C VAL A 22 -24.37 12.00 6.11
N ALA A 23 -24.35 10.80 6.70
CA ALA A 23 -23.29 9.81 6.48
C ALA A 23 -23.34 9.16 5.09
N ILE A 24 -24.54 8.86 4.57
CA ILE A 24 -24.69 8.02 3.36
C ILE A 24 -25.03 8.85 2.11
N ALA A 25 -25.83 9.91 2.23
CA ALA A 25 -26.37 10.62 1.06
C ALA A 25 -25.63 11.94 0.76
N ASP A 26 -25.53 12.83 1.73
CA ASP A 26 -24.84 14.13 1.55
C ASP A 26 -24.41 14.69 2.91
N TYR A 27 -23.10 14.91 3.09
CA TYR A 27 -22.52 15.42 4.34
C TYR A 27 -23.04 16.82 4.73
N ARG A 28 -23.69 17.56 3.82
CA ARG A 28 -24.21 18.90 4.08
C ARG A 28 -25.52 18.83 4.86
N ILE A 29 -25.42 18.97 6.18
CA ILE A 29 -26.55 19.00 7.13
C ILE A 29 -27.78 19.78 6.61
N PRO A 30 -27.67 21.03 6.09
CA PRO A 30 -28.84 21.80 5.67
C PRO A 30 -29.68 21.11 4.59
N ARG A 31 -29.05 20.30 3.73
CA ARG A 31 -29.73 19.56 2.66
C ARG A 31 -30.47 18.33 3.21
N MET A 32 -30.03 17.78 4.34
CA MET A 32 -30.55 16.55 4.93
C MET A 32 -31.63 16.77 6.00
N ILE A 33 -31.78 17.99 6.52
CA ILE A 33 -32.79 18.31 7.55
C ILE A 33 -34.21 17.94 7.09
N LEU A 34 -34.63 18.39 5.91
CA LEU A 34 -35.99 18.14 5.42
C LEU A 34 -36.24 16.65 5.10
N PRO A 35 -35.34 15.95 4.37
CA PRO A 35 -35.45 14.50 4.18
C PRO A 35 -35.53 13.71 5.50
N ALA A 36 -34.72 14.06 6.50
CA ALA A 36 -34.72 13.41 7.81
C ALA A 36 -36.04 13.63 8.57
N ALA A 37 -36.56 14.86 8.50
CA ALA A 37 -37.76 15.29 9.20
C ALA A 37 -39.07 14.72 8.65
N ASN A 38 -39.11 14.20 7.41
CA ASN A 38 -40.36 13.76 6.79
C ASN A 38 -41.16 12.76 7.66
N GLN A 39 -40.51 11.73 8.19
CA GLN A 39 -41.17 10.73 9.04
C GLN A 39 -41.56 11.31 10.40
N SER A 40 -40.70 12.12 11.01
CA SER A 40 -40.98 12.70 12.32
C SER A 40 -42.13 13.71 12.25
N LEU A 41 -42.14 14.59 11.24
CA LEU A 41 -43.20 15.56 10.99
C LEU A 41 -44.54 14.88 10.68
N THR A 42 -44.53 13.81 9.88
CA THR A 42 -45.74 12.99 9.66
C THR A 42 -46.26 12.41 10.97
N GLY A 43 -45.37 11.92 11.84
CA GLY A 43 -45.72 11.47 13.18
C GLY A 43 -46.26 12.59 14.09
N VAL A 44 -45.72 13.81 13.99
CA VAL A 44 -46.26 14.98 14.71
C VAL A 44 -47.70 15.24 14.28
N VAL A 45 -47.98 15.27 12.98
CA VAL A 45 -49.34 15.47 12.45
C VAL A 45 -50.30 14.41 12.99
N MET A 46 -49.90 13.13 12.98
CA MET A 46 -50.72 12.06 13.55
C MET A 46 -50.93 12.22 15.07
N GLY A 47 -49.90 12.60 15.81
CA GLY A 47 -49.98 12.80 17.25
C GLY A 47 -50.91 13.95 17.66
N VAL A 48 -51.07 14.99 16.83
CA VAL A 48 -52.04 16.07 17.07
C VAL A 48 -53.48 15.55 17.15
N PHE A 49 -53.82 14.52 16.36
CA PHE A 49 -55.15 13.91 16.40
C PHE A 49 -55.34 12.96 17.60
N LEU A 50 -54.25 12.48 18.20
CA LEU A 50 -54.27 11.46 19.26
C LEU A 50 -54.11 12.03 20.67
N PHE A 51 -53.53 13.21 20.83
CA PHE A 51 -53.12 13.77 22.12
C PHE A 51 -53.69 15.18 22.39
N SER A 52 -53.41 15.71 23.59
CA SER A 52 -53.92 17.01 24.08
C SER A 52 -53.53 18.20 23.19
N LYS A 53 -54.26 19.34 23.31
CA LYS A 53 -53.99 20.57 22.54
C LYS A 53 -52.53 21.06 22.60
N ASN A 54 -51.85 20.84 23.72
CA ASN A 54 -50.46 21.29 23.91
C ASN A 54 -49.42 20.33 23.27
N PHE A 55 -49.85 19.19 22.72
CA PHE A 55 -48.95 18.21 22.10
C PHE A 55 -48.19 18.78 20.90
N LEU A 56 -48.84 19.60 20.07
CA LEU A 56 -48.17 20.20 18.91
C LEU A 56 -46.95 21.03 19.33
N LEU A 57 -47.14 21.89 20.34
CA LEU A 57 -46.06 22.73 20.87
C LEU A 57 -44.95 21.87 21.47
N LEU A 58 -45.30 20.89 22.31
CA LEU A 58 -44.35 19.94 22.88
C LEU A 58 -43.53 19.24 21.79
N ALA A 59 -44.21 18.66 20.80
CA ALA A 59 -43.57 17.91 19.73
C ALA A 59 -42.62 18.78 18.90
N LEU A 60 -43.02 20.01 18.54
CA LEU A 60 -42.16 20.93 17.79
C LEU A 60 -40.92 21.36 18.59
N VAL A 61 -41.07 21.67 19.89
CA VAL A 61 -39.94 22.00 20.75
C VAL A 61 -38.96 20.83 20.85
N LEU A 62 -39.47 19.60 21.03
CA LEU A 62 -38.61 18.42 21.07
C LEU A 62 -37.95 18.12 19.73
N GLN A 63 -38.62 18.34 18.58
CA GLN A 63 -37.99 18.24 17.27
C GLN A 63 -36.77 19.18 17.16
N VAL A 64 -36.89 20.42 17.66
CA VAL A 64 -35.78 21.38 17.66
C VAL A 64 -34.66 20.92 18.59
N PHE A 65 -34.97 20.47 19.80
CA PHE A 65 -33.95 20.03 20.76
C PHE A 65 -33.18 18.79 20.30
N PHE A 66 -33.90 17.77 19.82
CA PHE A 66 -33.26 16.59 19.25
C PHE A 66 -32.52 16.93 17.95
N GLY A 67 -33.09 17.76 17.07
CA GLY A 67 -32.43 18.21 15.85
C GLY A 67 -31.11 18.93 16.14
N LEU A 68 -31.12 19.95 16.99
CA LEU A 68 -29.92 20.66 17.42
C LEU A 68 -28.92 19.74 18.12
N GLY A 69 -29.41 18.83 18.96
CA GLY A 69 -28.56 17.85 19.61
C GLY A 69 -27.80 17.00 18.60
N PHE A 70 -28.51 16.35 17.68
CA PHE A 70 -27.85 15.55 16.65
C PHE A 70 -26.96 16.37 15.71
N ILE A 71 -27.29 17.63 15.41
CA ILE A 71 -26.40 18.53 14.65
C ILE A 71 -25.09 18.76 15.40
N LEU A 72 -25.15 19.03 16.70
CA LEU A 72 -23.96 19.19 17.55
C LEU A 72 -23.17 17.89 17.69
N LEU A 73 -23.85 16.74 17.76
CA LEU A 73 -23.19 15.43 17.77
C LEU A 73 -22.44 15.19 16.45
N ILE A 74 -23.11 15.38 15.31
CA ILE A 74 -22.51 15.29 13.98
C ILE A 74 -21.29 16.21 13.88
N TRP A 75 -21.41 17.46 14.35
CA TRP A 75 -20.31 18.41 14.38
C TRP A 75 -19.15 17.93 15.27
N ALA A 76 -19.44 17.37 16.44
CA ALA A 76 -18.42 16.86 17.35
C ALA A 76 -17.68 15.63 16.78
N ILE A 77 -18.37 14.78 16.00
CA ILE A 77 -17.79 13.66 15.27
C ILE A 77 -16.86 14.15 14.15
N ASP A 78 -17.31 15.16 13.40
CA ASP A 78 -16.58 15.66 12.23
C ASP A 78 -15.36 16.51 12.62
N ARG A 79 -15.40 17.16 13.79
CA ARG A 79 -14.42 18.17 14.21
C ARG A 79 -12.98 17.66 14.34
N PRO A 80 -12.69 16.50 14.95
CA PRO A 80 -11.32 15.98 15.05
C PRO A 80 -10.73 15.68 13.67
N LEU A 81 -11.49 15.01 12.79
CA LEU A 81 -11.07 14.71 11.42
C LEU A 81 -10.82 15.99 10.62
N TYR A 82 -11.70 16.98 10.72
CA TYR A 82 -11.52 18.26 10.06
C TYR A 82 -10.30 19.03 10.58
N ARG A 83 -9.98 18.97 11.88
CA ARG A 83 -8.79 19.64 12.42
C ARG A 83 -7.50 18.99 11.94
N THR A 84 -7.44 17.66 11.87
CA THR A 84 -6.22 16.93 11.50
C THR A 84 -5.98 16.96 9.99
N PHE A 85 -7.03 16.72 9.18
CA PHE A 85 -6.90 16.51 7.74
C PHE A 85 -7.47 17.64 6.89
N GLN A 86 -8.14 18.63 7.49
CA GLN A 86 -8.88 19.68 6.77
C GLN A 86 -9.99 19.12 5.85
N ILE A 87 -10.44 17.89 6.11
CA ILE A 87 -11.51 17.19 5.39
C ILE A 87 -12.61 16.78 6.36
N ARG A 88 -13.85 16.76 5.89
CA ARG A 88 -15.00 16.29 6.67
C ARG A 88 -14.99 14.77 6.73
N GLY A 89 -14.96 14.20 7.93
CA GLY A 89 -14.93 12.75 8.17
C GLY A 89 -16.14 12.00 7.60
N LEU A 90 -17.30 12.66 7.54
CA LEU A 90 -18.50 12.06 6.93
C LEU A 90 -18.43 12.03 5.39
N ASP A 91 -17.64 12.91 4.78
CA ASP A 91 -17.33 12.87 3.34
C ASP A 91 -16.41 11.69 3.01
N PHE A 92 -15.45 11.38 3.90
CA PHE A 92 -14.63 10.17 3.82
C PHE A 92 -15.47 8.89 3.94
N LEU A 93 -16.35 8.79 4.95
CA LEU A 93 -17.21 7.63 5.13
C LEU A 93 -18.12 7.40 3.91
N ASN A 94 -18.69 8.47 3.36
CA ASN A 94 -19.47 8.42 2.14
C ASN A 94 -18.64 7.90 0.96
N SER A 95 -17.45 8.48 0.74
CA SER A 95 -16.54 8.07 -0.34
C SER A 95 -16.07 6.62 -0.22
N PHE A 96 -15.82 6.16 1.01
CA PHE A 96 -15.46 4.76 1.30
C PHE A 96 -16.62 3.81 1.03
N LEU A 97 -17.85 4.15 1.47
CA LEU A 97 -19.05 3.36 1.18
C LEU A 97 -19.34 3.29 -0.32
N ALA A 98 -19.21 4.41 -1.04
CA ALA A 98 -19.37 4.45 -2.50
C ALA A 98 -18.32 3.62 -3.24
N HIS A 99 -17.09 3.53 -2.72
CA HIS A 99 -16.08 2.64 -3.29
C HIS A 99 -16.46 1.16 -3.12
N LEU A 100 -16.92 0.77 -1.93
CA LEU A 100 -17.34 -0.60 -1.65
C LEU A 100 -18.58 -1.04 -2.43
N THR A 101 -19.52 -0.13 -2.70
CA THR A 101 -20.77 -0.47 -3.42
C THR A 101 -20.63 -0.37 -4.94
N ASP A 102 -19.92 0.66 -5.43
CA ASP A 102 -19.95 1.05 -6.84
C ASP A 102 -18.58 0.99 -7.53
N GLY A 103 -17.52 0.58 -6.80
CA GLY A 103 -16.14 0.61 -7.31
C GLY A 103 -15.63 2.03 -7.59
N SER A 104 -16.26 3.04 -6.99
CA SER A 104 -15.98 4.45 -7.26
C SER A 104 -14.55 4.85 -6.89
N ARG A 105 -13.86 5.61 -7.77
CA ARG A 105 -12.53 6.18 -7.49
C ARG A 105 -12.55 7.41 -6.55
N ALA A 106 -13.71 7.76 -5.99
CA ALA A 106 -13.85 8.92 -5.10
C ALA A 106 -12.92 8.86 -3.87
N LEU A 107 -12.53 7.66 -3.44
CA LEU A 107 -11.59 7.48 -2.33
C LEU A 107 -10.14 7.91 -2.69
N GLU A 108 -9.74 7.80 -3.95
CA GLU A 108 -8.42 8.29 -4.42
C GLU A 108 -8.35 9.83 -4.35
N ASP A 109 -9.45 10.53 -4.66
CA ASP A 109 -9.53 11.99 -4.52
C ASP A 109 -9.39 12.42 -3.06
N PHE A 110 -9.88 11.60 -2.12
CA PHE A 110 -9.65 11.82 -0.69
C PHE A 110 -8.17 11.64 -0.34
N PHE A 111 -7.57 10.50 -0.72
CA PHE A 111 -6.16 10.23 -0.43
C PHE A 111 -5.24 11.27 -1.04
N ARG A 112 -5.53 11.73 -2.26
CA ARG A 112 -4.76 12.79 -2.92
C ARG A 112 -4.85 14.14 -2.20
N LYS A 113 -5.96 14.47 -1.53
CA LYS A 113 -6.08 15.72 -0.76
C LYS A 113 -5.28 15.70 0.54
N ILE A 114 -5.12 14.53 1.15
CA ILE A 114 -4.34 14.38 2.40
C ILE A 114 -2.90 13.96 2.17
N GLY A 115 -2.61 13.45 0.97
CA GLY A 115 -1.32 12.97 0.55
C GLY A 115 -0.28 14.07 0.46
N GLU A 116 0.97 13.63 0.38
CA GLU A 116 2.14 14.48 0.31
C GLU A 116 2.87 14.23 -1.00
N GLU A 117 3.32 15.32 -1.62
CA GLU A 117 4.13 15.25 -2.82
C GLU A 117 5.59 14.99 -2.43
N VAL A 118 6.16 13.92 -2.97
CA VAL A 118 7.54 13.50 -2.70
C VAL A 118 8.34 13.39 -3.99
N THR A 119 9.66 13.42 -3.84
CA THR A 119 10.60 13.10 -4.92
C THR A 119 11.43 11.90 -4.48
N VAL A 120 11.38 10.82 -5.26
CA VAL A 120 12.02 9.55 -4.91
C VAL A 120 12.91 9.06 -6.05
N PRO A 121 14.07 8.46 -5.75
CA PRO A 121 14.88 7.83 -6.78
C PRO A 121 14.23 6.53 -7.24
N GLN A 122 14.23 6.28 -8.53
CA GLN A 122 13.88 4.99 -9.13
C GLN A 122 15.05 4.51 -9.96
N VAL A 123 15.67 3.42 -9.51
CA VAL A 123 16.87 2.88 -10.16
C VAL A 123 16.47 1.75 -11.09
N THR A 124 16.93 1.82 -12.32
CA THR A 124 16.55 0.89 -13.39
C THR A 124 17.79 0.33 -14.06
N ILE A 125 17.80 -0.98 -14.28
CA ILE A 125 18.77 -1.69 -15.13
C ILE A 125 18.02 -2.13 -16.39
N PHE A 126 18.44 -1.58 -17.52
CA PHE A 126 17.93 -1.93 -18.84
C PHE A 126 18.83 -3.00 -19.45
N PHE A 127 18.27 -4.17 -19.73
CA PHE A 127 18.96 -5.26 -20.41
C PHE A 127 18.53 -5.35 -21.86
N ARG A 128 19.49 -5.31 -22.78
CA ARG A 128 19.31 -5.54 -24.21
C ARG A 128 19.87 -6.90 -24.60
N ARG A 129 19.12 -7.59 -25.47
CA ARG A 129 19.49 -8.90 -26.00
C ARG A 129 19.30 -8.89 -27.51
N PRO A 130 20.35 -9.06 -28.32
CA PRO A 130 20.22 -9.03 -29.77
C PRO A 130 19.17 -10.02 -30.27
N LYS A 131 18.17 -9.51 -31.02
CA LYS A 131 17.05 -10.29 -31.62
C LYS A 131 16.12 -10.99 -30.62
N LYS A 132 16.24 -10.71 -29.32
CA LYS A 132 15.37 -11.24 -28.27
C LYS A 132 14.72 -10.10 -27.48
N LYS A 133 13.65 -10.41 -26.75
CA LYS A 133 12.96 -9.46 -25.86
C LYS A 133 13.93 -8.97 -24.76
N GLY A 134 13.99 -7.67 -24.47
CA GLY A 134 14.79 -7.15 -23.36
C GLY A 134 14.13 -7.36 -21.99
N LEU A 135 14.84 -6.97 -20.94
CA LEU A 135 14.35 -6.91 -19.56
C LEU A 135 14.59 -5.50 -19.00
N ILE A 136 13.60 -4.97 -18.29
CA ILE A 136 13.72 -3.77 -17.48
C ILE A 136 13.53 -4.21 -16.03
N LEU A 137 14.61 -4.17 -15.25
CA LEU A 137 14.54 -4.36 -13.80
C LEU A 137 14.51 -2.97 -13.16
N THR A 138 13.39 -2.58 -12.56
CA THR A 138 13.22 -1.24 -12.00
C THR A 138 12.80 -1.32 -10.55
N VAL A 139 13.49 -0.59 -9.69
CA VAL A 139 13.29 -0.60 -8.23
C VAL A 139 12.66 0.73 -7.82
N PRO A 140 11.32 0.79 -7.72
CA PRO A 140 10.65 1.99 -7.24
C PRO A 140 10.79 2.09 -5.72
N ASN A 141 11.29 3.22 -5.22
CA ASN A 141 11.27 3.53 -3.79
C ASN A 141 9.93 4.16 -3.38
N VAL A 142 8.84 3.52 -3.80
CA VAL A 142 7.46 3.80 -3.38
C VAL A 142 6.79 2.49 -3.00
N HIS A 143 5.67 2.59 -2.31
CA HIS A 143 4.89 1.43 -1.89
C HIS A 143 3.61 1.31 -2.72
N PRO A 144 3.18 0.11 -3.14
CA PRO A 144 1.87 -0.08 -3.75
C PRO A 144 0.75 0.53 -2.89
N GLY A 145 -0.34 0.95 -3.53
CA GLY A 145 -1.49 1.56 -2.86
C GLY A 145 -2.08 0.71 -1.73
N PRO A 146 -2.90 1.29 -0.84
CA PRO A 146 -3.20 0.74 0.48
C PRO A 146 -3.95 -0.61 0.47
N MET A 147 -4.74 -0.92 -0.55
CA MET A 147 -5.54 -2.16 -0.58
C MET A 147 -6.09 -2.47 -1.97
N GLY A 148 -5.94 -3.70 -2.45
CA GLY A 148 -6.52 -4.14 -3.72
C GLY A 148 -6.02 -3.31 -4.90
N GLU A 149 -6.95 -2.79 -5.71
CA GLU A 149 -6.63 -1.87 -6.81
C GLU A 149 -6.52 -0.40 -6.36
N ILE A 150 -6.92 -0.08 -5.13
CA ILE A 150 -7.00 1.30 -4.64
C ILE A 150 -5.60 1.89 -4.56
N GLY A 151 -5.44 3.10 -5.09
CA GLY A 151 -4.22 3.87 -4.92
C GLY A 151 -3.04 3.34 -5.74
N GLY A 152 -3.27 2.51 -6.77
CA GLY A 152 -2.18 1.88 -7.50
C GLY A 152 -1.60 0.65 -6.78
N GLY A 153 -2.45 -0.14 -6.10
CA GLY A 153 -2.05 -1.38 -5.44
C GLY A 153 -1.52 -2.47 -6.39
N ASN A 154 -1.74 -2.32 -7.71
CA ASN A 154 -1.21 -3.19 -8.75
C ASN A 154 -0.06 -2.50 -9.53
N LEU A 155 0.92 -1.99 -8.78
CA LEU A 155 2.11 -1.31 -9.30
C LEU A 155 2.87 -2.14 -10.38
N PRO A 156 3.10 -3.46 -10.21
CA PRO A 156 3.83 -4.25 -11.20
C PRO A 156 3.12 -4.28 -12.57
N ARG A 157 1.80 -4.47 -12.58
CA ARG A 157 1.01 -4.44 -13.83
C ARG A 157 1.02 -3.07 -14.49
N GLY A 158 0.87 -2.00 -13.70
CA GLY A 158 0.91 -0.63 -14.21
C GLY A 158 2.26 -0.29 -14.86
N MET A 159 3.37 -0.70 -14.23
CA MET A 159 4.70 -0.56 -14.80
C MET A 159 4.89 -1.41 -16.07
N GLN A 160 4.48 -2.68 -16.06
CA GLN A 160 4.56 -3.56 -17.25
C GLN A 160 3.77 -3.00 -18.45
N ALA A 161 2.64 -2.32 -18.22
CA ALA A 161 1.86 -1.70 -19.30
C ALA A 161 2.59 -0.55 -20.02
N GLY A 162 3.60 0.05 -19.37
CA GLY A 162 4.39 1.15 -19.92
C GLY A 162 5.47 0.75 -20.93
N PHE A 163 5.84 -0.54 -20.99
CA PHE A 163 7.00 -1.01 -21.74
C PHE A 163 6.69 -2.29 -22.53
N GLN A 164 7.39 -2.48 -23.66
CA GLN A 164 7.23 -3.67 -24.50
C GLN A 164 8.09 -4.83 -23.99
N GLU A 165 9.21 -4.52 -23.35
CA GLU A 165 10.11 -5.43 -22.65
C GLU A 165 9.38 -6.15 -21.51
N MET A 166 10.00 -7.22 -20.99
CA MET A 166 9.57 -7.73 -19.69
C MET A 166 9.97 -6.70 -18.62
N VAL A 167 9.09 -6.41 -17.67
CA VAL A 167 9.40 -5.51 -16.57
C VAL A 167 9.33 -6.28 -15.26
N MET A 168 10.44 -6.33 -14.54
CA MET A 168 10.50 -6.82 -13.17
C MET A 168 10.52 -5.62 -12.22
N VAL A 169 9.58 -5.60 -11.28
CA VAL A 169 9.35 -4.50 -10.32
C VAL A 169 9.46 -5.03 -8.89
N PRO A 170 10.67 -5.39 -8.42
CA PRO A 170 10.86 -5.80 -7.04
C PRO A 170 10.60 -4.64 -6.07
N HIS A 171 10.24 -4.97 -4.83
CA HIS A 171 10.02 -3.99 -3.78
C HIS A 171 11.32 -3.23 -3.43
N GLY A 172 11.24 -1.90 -3.37
CA GLY A 172 12.32 -1.03 -2.89
C GLY A 172 12.19 -0.75 -1.39
N ALA A 173 13.11 0.03 -0.81
CA ALA A 173 12.94 0.46 0.58
C ALA A 173 11.86 1.55 0.66
N ALA A 174 10.64 1.17 1.05
CA ALA A 174 9.53 2.07 1.25
C ALA A 174 8.55 1.47 2.24
N THR A 175 8.09 2.25 3.22
CA THR A 175 7.00 1.85 4.12
C THR A 175 5.65 2.31 3.58
N HIS A 176 4.56 1.96 4.26
CA HIS A 176 3.22 2.43 3.90
C HIS A 176 3.05 3.97 3.87
N ASP A 177 3.94 4.75 4.49
CA ASP A 177 3.93 6.22 4.34
C ASP A 177 4.16 6.64 2.86
N PHE A 178 4.78 5.76 2.07
CA PHE A 178 5.01 5.91 0.63
C PHE A 178 3.95 5.18 -0.22
N ASN A 179 2.81 4.78 0.35
CA ASN A 179 1.69 4.24 -0.43
C ASN A 179 1.27 5.28 -1.48
N LEU A 180 1.23 4.87 -2.73
CA LEU A 180 0.64 5.68 -3.79
C LEU A 180 -0.84 5.98 -3.49
N VAL A 181 -1.28 7.19 -3.82
CA VAL A 181 -2.68 7.62 -3.60
C VAL A 181 -3.61 7.29 -4.77
N SER A 182 -3.06 7.00 -5.96
CA SER A 182 -3.83 6.69 -7.16
C SER A 182 -3.00 5.97 -8.22
N GLU A 183 -3.65 5.24 -9.13
CA GLU A 183 -3.01 4.64 -10.31
C GLU A 183 -2.25 5.66 -11.18
N ARG A 184 -2.68 6.92 -11.20
CA ARG A 184 -2.03 7.99 -12.00
C ARG A 184 -0.60 8.27 -11.54
N GLU A 185 -0.30 7.96 -10.28
CA GLU A 185 1.06 8.10 -9.77
C GLU A 185 1.99 7.04 -10.39
N ILE A 186 1.48 5.87 -10.76
CA ILE A 186 2.23 4.85 -11.51
C ILE A 186 2.61 5.37 -12.90
N GLU A 187 1.72 6.11 -13.58
CA GLU A 187 2.02 6.69 -14.90
C GLU A 187 3.21 7.66 -14.84
N LYS A 188 3.38 8.40 -13.74
CA LYS A 188 4.53 9.28 -13.54
C LYS A 188 5.82 8.49 -13.37
N LEU A 189 5.79 7.37 -12.64
CA LEU A 189 6.93 6.45 -12.50
C LEU A 189 7.33 5.86 -13.87
N VAL A 190 6.35 5.41 -14.65
CA VAL A 190 6.56 4.94 -16.03
C VAL A 190 7.20 6.02 -16.89
N GLN A 191 6.68 7.25 -16.83
CA GLN A 191 7.22 8.38 -17.60
C GLN A 191 8.65 8.73 -17.18
N ALA A 192 8.96 8.68 -15.89
CA ALA A 192 10.30 8.94 -15.37
C ALA A 192 11.31 7.90 -15.89
N VAL A 193 10.96 6.60 -15.83
CA VAL A 193 11.79 5.51 -16.37
C VAL A 193 11.93 5.62 -17.88
N ALA A 194 10.84 5.88 -18.62
CA ALA A 194 10.89 6.06 -20.07
C ALA A 194 11.76 7.26 -20.46
N GLY A 195 11.66 8.36 -19.70
CA GLY A 195 12.46 9.57 -19.89
C GLY A 195 13.95 9.37 -19.63
N SER A 196 14.31 8.41 -18.78
CA SER A 196 15.70 8.15 -18.38
C SER A 196 16.49 7.28 -19.39
N THR A 197 15.87 6.91 -20.51
CA THR A 197 16.46 6.05 -21.55
C THR A 197 17.38 6.77 -22.56
N ARG A 198 17.43 8.12 -22.53
CA ARG A 198 18.05 8.93 -23.61
C ARG A 198 19.56 8.77 -23.74
N ASP A 199 20.27 8.61 -22.62
CA ASP A 199 21.75 8.63 -22.56
C ASP A 199 22.33 7.33 -21.98
N LEU A 200 21.64 6.20 -22.17
CA LEU A 200 22.06 4.91 -21.65
C LEU A 200 23.35 4.41 -22.34
N LYS A 201 24.36 4.10 -21.52
CA LYS A 201 25.59 3.42 -21.96
C LYS A 201 25.46 1.93 -21.68
N PHE A 202 25.36 1.15 -22.76
CA PHE A 202 25.27 -0.29 -22.67
C PHE A 202 26.66 -0.92 -22.59
N SER A 203 26.80 -1.88 -21.69
CA SER A 203 28.02 -2.67 -21.53
C SER A 203 27.67 -4.15 -21.47
N GLN A 204 28.58 -4.98 -21.99
CA GLN A 204 28.49 -6.43 -21.94
C GLN A 204 29.07 -7.00 -20.64
N ASP A 205 29.58 -6.15 -19.75
CA ASP A 205 30.36 -6.55 -18.60
C ASP A 205 29.50 -6.66 -17.33
N ALA A 206 29.56 -7.82 -16.68
CA ALA A 206 29.02 -8.03 -15.34
C ALA A 206 30.01 -8.78 -14.45
N THR A 207 29.88 -8.62 -13.15
CA THR A 207 30.60 -9.45 -12.18
C THR A 207 29.88 -10.76 -11.95
N ARG A 208 30.58 -11.72 -11.32
CA ARG A 208 29.90 -12.77 -10.55
C ARG A 208 29.02 -12.14 -9.46
N SER A 209 27.95 -12.82 -9.07
CA SER A 209 27.18 -12.47 -7.89
C SER A 209 27.90 -12.92 -6.62
N VAL A 210 27.84 -12.10 -5.57
CA VAL A 210 28.46 -12.34 -4.27
C VAL A 210 27.51 -11.92 -3.15
N ARG A 211 27.47 -12.70 -2.08
CA ARG A 211 26.63 -12.45 -0.91
C ARG A 211 27.44 -11.87 0.25
N TYR A 212 26.95 -10.77 0.81
CA TYR A 212 27.52 -10.12 1.99
C TYR A 212 26.56 -10.28 3.16
N GLN A 213 27.07 -10.79 4.28
CA GLN A 213 26.28 -10.99 5.50
C GLN A 213 26.78 -10.09 6.62
N HIS A 214 25.86 -9.45 7.34
CA HIS A 214 26.12 -8.83 8.63
C HIS A 214 24.93 -9.09 9.58
N GLY A 215 25.19 -9.80 10.68
CA GLY A 215 24.11 -10.22 11.58
C GLY A 215 23.09 -11.10 10.86
N SER A 216 21.82 -10.72 10.96
CA SER A 216 20.69 -11.39 10.32
C SER A 216 20.51 -11.02 8.84
N VAL A 217 21.16 -9.94 8.38
CA VAL A 217 20.98 -9.45 7.01
C VAL A 217 21.96 -10.07 6.04
N SER A 218 21.42 -10.61 4.95
CA SER A 218 22.13 -11.05 3.75
C SER A 218 21.85 -10.10 2.60
N ILE A 219 22.87 -9.66 1.85
CA ILE A 219 22.70 -8.91 0.60
C ILE A 219 23.40 -9.64 -0.54
N LEU A 220 22.64 -10.08 -1.54
CA LEU A 220 23.19 -10.58 -2.81
C LEU A 220 23.50 -9.40 -3.72
N CYS A 221 24.74 -9.30 -4.18
CA CYS A 221 25.20 -8.20 -5.03
C CYS A 221 25.72 -8.70 -6.37
N GLN A 222 25.43 -7.93 -7.43
CA GLN A 222 26.01 -8.13 -8.75
C GLN A 222 26.16 -6.78 -9.45
N VAL A 223 27.32 -6.54 -10.06
CA VAL A 223 27.59 -5.30 -10.79
C VAL A 223 27.35 -5.54 -12.27
N PHE A 224 26.60 -4.65 -12.91
CA PHE A 224 26.44 -4.53 -14.35
C PHE A 224 27.07 -3.22 -14.79
N ASP A 225 28.34 -3.30 -15.19
CA ASP A 225 29.22 -2.16 -15.50
C ASP A 225 29.24 -1.04 -14.43
N GLU A 226 28.48 0.03 -14.65
CA GLU A 226 28.39 1.19 -13.77
C GLU A 226 27.23 1.08 -12.74
N THR A 227 26.55 -0.07 -12.67
CA THR A 227 25.37 -0.25 -11.83
C THR A 227 25.54 -1.39 -10.84
N LEU A 228 25.40 -1.09 -9.55
CA LEU A 228 25.37 -2.09 -8.49
C LEU A 228 23.94 -2.52 -8.20
N LEU A 229 23.62 -3.79 -8.40
CA LEU A 229 22.39 -4.42 -7.94
C LEU A 229 22.63 -5.02 -6.55
N MET A 230 21.74 -4.73 -5.59
CA MET A 230 21.77 -5.24 -4.23
C MET A 230 20.39 -5.79 -3.86
N VAL A 231 20.30 -7.07 -3.52
CA VAL A 231 19.07 -7.71 -3.05
C VAL A 231 19.24 -8.08 -1.59
N GLY A 232 18.65 -7.27 -0.71
CA GLY A 232 18.67 -7.45 0.73
C GLY A 232 17.56 -8.39 1.19
N THR A 233 17.91 -9.38 1.99
CA THR A 233 16.97 -10.29 2.65
C THR A 233 17.41 -10.55 4.08
N ARG A 234 16.44 -10.87 4.92
CA ARG A 234 16.68 -11.37 6.26
C ARG A 234 16.21 -12.81 6.45
N SER A 235 15.67 -13.45 5.41
CA SER A 235 15.24 -14.86 5.47
C SER A 235 16.40 -15.73 5.99
N PRO A 236 16.16 -16.60 6.98
CA PRO A 236 14.86 -17.04 7.52
C PRO A 236 14.25 -16.15 8.62
N GLU A 237 14.91 -15.07 9.01
CA GLU A 237 14.31 -14.05 9.87
C GLU A 237 13.35 -13.12 9.11
N ARG A 238 12.35 -12.63 9.83
CA ARG A 238 11.13 -12.04 9.25
C ARG A 238 11.25 -10.53 9.06
N THR A 239 10.98 -10.00 7.88
CA THR A 239 11.07 -8.55 7.64
C THR A 239 9.82 -8.07 6.92
N GLU A 240 9.20 -7.01 7.43
CA GLU A 240 8.30 -6.17 6.62
C GLU A 240 9.15 -5.09 5.94
N ASP A 241 8.52 -4.01 5.55
CA ASP A 241 9.12 -2.84 4.93
C ASP A 241 10.32 -2.27 5.70
N LEU A 242 11.30 -1.87 4.90
CA LEU A 242 12.37 -0.99 5.32
C LEU A 242 11.96 0.47 5.16
N ASP A 243 12.26 1.28 6.17
CA ASP A 243 12.15 2.73 6.05
C ASP A 243 12.98 3.24 4.85
N PHE A 244 12.37 4.11 4.05
CA PHE A 244 12.97 4.72 2.87
C PHE A 244 14.38 5.26 3.13
N ASN A 245 14.61 5.87 4.30
CA ASN A 245 15.89 6.48 4.62
C ASN A 245 17.02 5.43 4.75
N ILE A 246 16.71 4.17 5.08
CA ILE A 246 17.71 3.09 5.16
C ILE A 246 18.21 2.79 3.74
N GLY A 247 17.30 2.52 2.79
CA GLY A 247 17.66 2.28 1.40
C GLY A 247 18.34 3.48 0.76
N MET A 248 17.81 4.70 0.99
CA MET A 248 18.40 5.94 0.50
C MET A 248 19.83 6.15 1.01
N THR A 249 20.09 5.83 2.29
CA THR A 249 21.44 5.92 2.87
C THR A 249 22.40 4.92 2.20
N ILE A 250 21.99 3.67 2.01
CA ILE A 250 22.82 2.65 1.35
C ILE A 250 23.12 3.05 -0.10
N MET A 251 22.11 3.49 -0.86
CA MET A 251 22.29 3.96 -2.23
C MET A 251 23.23 5.17 -2.30
N SER A 252 23.05 6.13 -1.39
CA SER A 252 23.89 7.33 -1.31
C SER A 252 25.36 7.00 -1.02
N GLU A 253 25.62 6.04 -0.13
CA GLU A 253 26.98 5.56 0.13
C GLU A 253 27.58 4.86 -1.09
N GLY A 254 26.78 4.11 -1.83
CA GLY A 254 27.21 3.40 -3.04
C GLY A 254 27.60 4.34 -4.18
N HIS A 255 27.11 5.58 -4.20
CA HIS A 255 27.51 6.61 -5.17
C HIS A 255 28.98 7.02 -5.10
N ARG A 256 29.71 6.61 -4.06
CA ARG A 256 31.18 6.71 -4.04
C ARG A 256 31.86 5.86 -5.13
N SER A 257 31.20 4.77 -5.55
CA SER A 257 31.76 3.74 -6.43
C SER A 257 30.97 3.56 -7.73
N PHE A 258 29.65 3.77 -7.69
CA PHE A 258 28.75 3.51 -8.82
C PHE A 258 27.77 4.66 -9.03
N PRO A 259 27.60 5.20 -10.25
CA PRO A 259 26.58 6.21 -10.51
C PRO A 259 25.15 5.71 -10.26
N HIS A 260 24.92 4.40 -10.34
CA HIS A 260 23.61 3.78 -10.13
C HIS A 260 23.70 2.64 -9.10
N VAL A 261 22.85 2.68 -8.08
CA VAL A 261 22.82 1.68 -7.01
C VAL A 261 21.37 1.27 -6.79
N ALA A 262 21.00 0.08 -7.22
CA ALA A 262 19.66 -0.48 -7.04
C ALA A 262 19.62 -1.30 -5.77
N PHE A 263 18.92 -0.81 -4.74
CA PHE A 263 18.72 -1.54 -3.49
C PHE A 263 17.29 -2.08 -3.40
N ILE A 264 17.18 -3.41 -3.47
CA ILE A 264 15.93 -4.16 -3.38
C ILE A 264 15.79 -4.69 -1.95
N ASP A 265 14.63 -4.45 -1.35
CA ASP A 265 14.17 -5.27 -0.24
C ASP A 265 13.46 -6.49 -0.84
N ALA A 266 14.01 -7.68 -0.62
CA ALA A 266 13.46 -8.90 -1.19
C ALA A 266 12.04 -9.18 -0.70
N HIS A 267 11.66 -8.65 0.48
CA HIS A 267 10.31 -8.73 1.03
C HIS A 267 9.75 -10.17 1.01
N ASN A 268 10.59 -11.12 1.44
CA ASN A 268 10.44 -12.55 1.16
C ASN A 268 10.39 -13.44 2.42
N CYS A 269 10.04 -12.87 3.57
CA CYS A 269 9.88 -13.63 4.80
C CYS A 269 8.96 -12.90 5.78
N TYR A 270 7.71 -13.34 5.83
CA TYR A 270 6.65 -12.88 6.71
C TYR A 270 6.41 -13.91 7.83
N ALA A 271 6.19 -13.42 9.05
CA ALA A 271 5.40 -14.16 10.03
C ALA A 271 4.93 -13.30 11.22
N GLY A 272 3.61 -13.28 11.44
CA GLY A 272 2.97 -12.68 12.62
C GLY A 272 2.94 -11.14 12.65
N ASP A 273 2.82 -10.57 13.85
CA ASP A 273 2.79 -9.12 14.04
C ASP A 273 4.20 -8.53 13.88
N MET A 274 4.35 -7.58 12.96
CA MET A 274 5.63 -6.96 12.66
C MET A 274 5.53 -5.43 12.68
N THR A 275 6.67 -4.81 12.93
CA THR A 275 6.90 -3.37 12.87
C THR A 275 7.94 -3.08 11.81
N TYR A 276 7.79 -1.96 11.10
CA TYR A 276 8.77 -1.47 10.12
C TYR A 276 10.20 -1.44 10.67
N VAL A 277 11.17 -1.65 9.80
CA VAL A 277 12.58 -1.42 10.15
C VAL A 277 12.84 0.08 10.13
N LEU A 278 12.91 0.69 11.31
CA LEU A 278 13.13 2.13 11.46
C LEU A 278 14.62 2.50 11.43
N PRO A 279 14.98 3.72 10.98
CA PRO A 279 16.35 4.19 10.99
C PRO A 279 17.00 4.14 12.38
N ALA A 280 18.33 4.00 12.41
CA ALA A 280 19.15 3.93 13.62
C ALA A 280 18.83 2.76 14.59
N THR A 281 17.91 1.86 14.23
CA THR A 281 17.75 0.60 14.96
C THR A 281 18.94 -0.33 14.71
N ARG A 282 19.17 -1.30 15.60
CA ARG A 282 20.20 -2.32 15.40
C ARG A 282 20.05 -2.99 14.04
N LEU A 283 18.83 -3.38 13.67
CA LEU A 283 18.56 -4.04 12.40
C LEU A 283 18.86 -3.13 11.20
N ALA A 284 18.48 -1.85 11.24
CA ALA A 284 18.87 -0.90 10.21
C ALA A 284 20.39 -0.80 10.04
N MET A 285 21.14 -0.84 11.15
CA MET A 285 22.61 -0.87 11.11
C MET A 285 23.17 -2.18 10.54
N GLU A 286 22.48 -3.31 10.71
CA GLU A 286 22.87 -4.58 10.06
C GLU A 286 22.77 -4.46 8.53
N TYR A 287 21.68 -3.89 8.00
CA TYR A 287 21.55 -3.56 6.57
C TYR A 287 22.62 -2.60 6.09
N TYR A 288 22.84 -1.51 6.82
CA TYR A 288 23.86 -0.52 6.48
C TYR A 288 25.26 -1.14 6.41
N HIS A 289 25.67 -1.91 7.41
CA HIS A 289 27.00 -2.52 7.44
C HIS A 289 27.20 -3.62 6.39
N ALA A 290 26.18 -4.44 6.11
CA ALA A 290 26.24 -5.37 4.98
C ALA A 290 26.36 -4.62 3.64
N GLY A 291 25.60 -3.52 3.48
CA GLY A 291 25.61 -2.71 2.27
C GLY A 291 26.94 -2.00 2.03
N VAL A 292 27.50 -1.33 3.04
CA VAL A 292 28.81 -0.66 2.95
C VAL A 292 29.91 -1.65 2.60
N ARG A 293 29.90 -2.86 3.20
CA ARG A 293 30.85 -3.91 2.86
C ARG A 293 30.79 -4.29 1.39
N ALA A 294 29.58 -4.47 0.85
CA ALA A 294 29.38 -4.74 -0.56
C ALA A 294 29.90 -3.58 -1.44
N ILE A 295 29.64 -2.33 -1.06
CA ILE A 295 30.08 -1.13 -1.80
C ILE A 295 31.60 -0.99 -1.82
N ASP A 296 32.30 -1.39 -0.76
CA ASP A 296 33.75 -1.32 -0.67
C ASP A 296 34.46 -2.45 -1.47
N GLU A 297 33.85 -3.65 -1.54
CA GLU A 297 34.47 -4.83 -2.14
C GLU A 297 34.08 -5.05 -3.63
N THR A 298 32.83 -4.75 -4.03
CA THR A 298 32.34 -4.97 -5.41
C THR A 298 33.03 -4.19 -6.53
N PRO A 299 33.55 -2.95 -6.33
CA PRO A 299 34.24 -2.20 -7.40
C PRO A 299 35.54 -2.86 -7.86
N LEU A 300 36.14 -3.69 -7.00
CA LEU A 300 37.42 -4.38 -7.25
C LEU A 300 37.23 -5.75 -7.93
N MET A 301 35.98 -6.17 -8.15
CA MET A 301 35.69 -7.48 -8.72
C MET A 301 35.99 -7.52 -10.22
N GLU A 302 36.46 -8.69 -10.66
CA GLU A 302 36.67 -8.97 -12.08
C GLU A 302 35.33 -8.96 -12.83
N ARG A 303 35.35 -8.38 -14.03
CA ARG A 303 34.20 -8.23 -14.91
C ARG A 303 34.31 -9.15 -16.11
N PHE A 304 33.18 -9.69 -16.56
CA PHE A 304 33.09 -10.67 -17.63
C PHE A 304 31.95 -10.33 -18.57
N PRO A 305 32.06 -10.69 -19.86
CA PRO A 305 30.90 -10.81 -20.73
C PRO A 305 29.81 -11.68 -20.08
N PHE A 306 28.55 -11.26 -20.15
CA PHE A 306 27.45 -12.02 -19.57
C PHE A 306 26.37 -12.43 -20.57
N GLU A 307 25.66 -13.49 -20.21
CA GLU A 307 24.44 -13.94 -20.88
C GLU A 307 23.24 -13.73 -19.96
N LEU A 308 22.07 -13.44 -20.54
CA LEU A 308 20.80 -13.27 -19.85
C LEU A 308 19.70 -14.11 -20.51
N GLY A 309 19.02 -14.90 -19.68
CA GLY A 309 17.79 -15.61 -20.01
C GLY A 309 16.65 -15.10 -19.13
N ILE A 310 15.44 -14.98 -19.68
CA ILE A 310 14.27 -14.49 -18.93
C ILE A 310 13.05 -15.35 -19.21
N SER A 311 12.11 -15.40 -18.26
CA SER A 311 10.81 -16.06 -18.45
C SER A 311 9.71 -15.38 -17.65
N HIS A 312 8.49 -15.41 -18.18
CA HIS A 312 7.28 -14.98 -17.50
C HIS A 312 6.28 -16.13 -17.50
N VAL A 313 5.95 -16.65 -16.32
CA VAL A 313 5.02 -17.76 -16.14
C VAL A 313 3.78 -17.25 -15.43
N GLN A 314 2.65 -17.28 -16.14
CA GLN A 314 1.36 -17.08 -15.51
C GLN A 314 1.06 -18.30 -14.63
N VAL A 315 0.80 -18.06 -13.35
CA VAL A 315 0.47 -19.13 -12.40
C VAL A 315 -1.03 -19.42 -12.39
N PRO A 316 -1.46 -20.64 -12.02
CA PRO A 316 -2.88 -21.00 -11.95
C PRO A 316 -3.57 -20.52 -10.66
N PHE A 317 -2.92 -19.69 -9.85
CA PHE A 317 -3.39 -19.25 -8.54
C PHE A 317 -4.07 -17.88 -8.62
N SER A 318 -5.10 -17.67 -7.79
CA SER A 318 -5.83 -16.40 -7.74
C SER A 318 -5.20 -15.37 -6.79
N ARG A 319 -5.72 -14.14 -6.83
CA ARG A 319 -5.36 -13.08 -5.89
C ARG A 319 -5.67 -13.47 -4.44
N GLU A 320 -6.79 -14.15 -4.19
CA GLU A 320 -7.14 -14.67 -2.87
C GLU A 320 -6.16 -15.74 -2.39
N GLN A 321 -5.48 -16.43 -3.32
CA GLN A 321 -4.44 -17.41 -3.01
C GLN A 321 -3.04 -16.79 -2.85
N GLY A 322 -2.92 -15.46 -2.92
CA GLY A 322 -1.68 -14.71 -2.66
C GLY A 322 -0.87 -14.35 -3.91
N PHE A 323 -1.42 -14.56 -5.12
CA PHE A 323 -0.70 -14.31 -6.37
C PHE A 323 -1.32 -13.16 -7.19
N GLY A 324 -0.47 -12.21 -7.55
CA GLY A 324 -0.81 -11.06 -8.38
C GLY A 324 -0.88 -11.40 -9.87
N ASP A 325 -1.16 -10.37 -10.67
CA ASP A 325 -1.47 -10.52 -12.10
C ASP A 325 -0.25 -10.89 -12.95
N GLN A 326 0.97 -10.53 -12.52
CA GLN A 326 2.23 -10.82 -13.22
C GLN A 326 2.83 -12.19 -12.87
N GLY A 327 2.17 -13.00 -12.04
CA GLY A 327 2.58 -14.37 -11.73
C GLY A 327 4.05 -14.49 -11.30
N ILE A 328 4.83 -15.30 -12.01
CA ILE A 328 6.25 -15.54 -11.73
C ILE A 328 7.12 -15.00 -12.87
N GLN A 329 8.14 -14.20 -12.52
CA GLN A 329 9.14 -13.68 -13.44
C GLN A 329 10.54 -14.15 -13.01
N MET A 330 11.35 -14.59 -13.96
CA MET A 330 12.71 -15.07 -13.70
C MET A 330 13.69 -14.36 -14.62
N ALA A 331 14.81 -13.92 -14.07
CA ALA A 331 16.00 -13.53 -14.80
C ALA A 331 17.19 -14.41 -14.38
N VAL A 332 17.84 -15.07 -15.34
CA VAL A 332 19.02 -15.89 -15.11
C VAL A 332 20.21 -15.22 -15.78
N VAL A 333 21.24 -14.90 -14.99
CA VAL A 333 22.46 -14.24 -15.45
C VAL A 333 23.61 -15.21 -15.36
N LYS A 334 24.38 -15.36 -16.43
CA LYS A 334 25.63 -16.13 -16.43
C LYS A 334 26.81 -15.21 -16.70
N ALA A 335 27.69 -15.04 -15.71
CA ALA A 335 28.87 -14.19 -15.79
C ALA A 335 30.06 -14.87 -15.10
N GLY A 336 31.24 -14.84 -15.73
CA GLY A 336 32.45 -15.44 -15.17
C GLY A 336 32.32 -16.93 -14.84
N GLY A 337 31.47 -17.69 -15.55
CA GLY A 337 31.23 -19.11 -15.30
C GLY A 337 30.28 -19.41 -14.13
N GLN A 338 29.72 -18.40 -13.46
CA GLN A 338 28.68 -18.55 -12.45
C GLN A 338 27.31 -18.22 -13.05
N THR A 339 26.29 -19.01 -12.73
CA THR A 339 24.89 -18.81 -13.10
C THR A 339 24.10 -18.38 -11.88
N THR A 340 23.43 -17.23 -11.95
CA THR A 340 22.64 -16.66 -10.84
C THR A 340 21.19 -16.47 -11.27
N ALA A 341 20.24 -16.95 -10.48
CA ALA A 341 18.81 -16.78 -10.73
C ALA A 341 18.19 -15.71 -9.82
N TYR A 342 17.49 -14.75 -10.42
CA TYR A 342 16.67 -13.75 -9.73
C TYR A 342 15.20 -14.05 -10.01
N LEU A 343 14.52 -14.55 -9.00
CA LEU A 343 13.10 -14.90 -9.07
C LEU A 343 12.28 -13.77 -8.44
N LEU A 344 11.30 -13.25 -9.16
CA LEU A 344 10.32 -12.30 -8.65
C LEU A 344 8.93 -12.92 -8.75
N VAL A 345 8.25 -13.01 -7.62
CA VAL A 345 6.85 -13.47 -7.55
C VAL A 345 5.96 -12.26 -7.34
N ASP A 346 4.99 -12.06 -8.22
CA ASP A 346 3.99 -11.03 -8.04
C ASP A 346 3.01 -11.44 -6.93
N GLY A 347 3.08 -10.74 -5.81
CA GLY A 347 2.38 -11.03 -4.57
C GLY A 347 2.87 -10.07 -3.49
N ASN A 348 2.30 -10.17 -2.28
CA ASN A 348 2.72 -9.35 -1.14
C ASN A 348 4.07 -9.88 -0.57
N ASN A 349 4.15 -10.33 0.67
CA ASN A 349 5.34 -10.97 1.24
C ASN A 349 5.34 -12.49 0.97
N MET A 350 6.26 -13.26 1.54
CA MET A 350 6.26 -14.73 1.49
C MET A 350 6.16 -15.35 2.88
N GLU A 351 5.37 -16.41 3.05
CA GLU A 351 5.29 -17.13 4.31
C GLU A 351 6.65 -17.75 4.67
N GLY A 352 7.01 -17.74 5.96
CA GLY A 352 8.29 -18.27 6.43
C GLY A 352 8.54 -19.73 6.00
N GLY A 353 9.73 -20.02 5.47
CA GLY A 353 10.11 -21.34 4.95
C GLY A 353 9.89 -21.51 3.45
N VAL A 354 9.05 -20.67 2.82
CA VAL A 354 8.74 -20.77 1.38
C VAL A 354 9.93 -20.34 0.54
N ARG A 355 10.55 -19.21 0.86
CA ARG A 355 11.71 -18.70 0.12
C ARG A 355 12.90 -19.67 0.18
N GLU A 356 13.16 -20.27 1.33
CA GLU A 356 14.22 -21.26 1.52
C GLU A 356 13.98 -22.47 0.62
N ALA A 357 12.78 -23.06 0.65
CA ALA A 357 12.44 -24.21 -0.18
C ALA A 357 12.55 -23.91 -1.68
N ILE A 358 12.11 -22.73 -2.12
CA ILE A 358 12.25 -22.30 -3.52
C ILE A 358 13.72 -22.08 -3.89
N ARG A 359 14.50 -21.40 -3.05
CA ARG A 359 15.92 -21.15 -3.30
C ARG A 359 16.71 -22.45 -3.35
N ASP A 360 16.49 -23.36 -2.39
CA ASP A 360 17.14 -24.67 -2.36
C ASP A 360 16.82 -25.51 -3.59
N PHE A 361 15.60 -25.38 -4.13
CA PHE A 361 15.24 -25.97 -5.41
C PHE A 361 16.03 -25.36 -6.58
N LEU A 362 16.11 -24.03 -6.68
CA LEU A 362 16.85 -23.35 -7.76
C LEU A 362 18.34 -23.71 -7.76
N LEU A 363 18.96 -23.78 -6.57
CA LEU A 363 20.39 -24.10 -6.39
C LEU A 363 20.77 -25.51 -6.85
N GLN A 364 19.81 -26.37 -7.20
CA GLN A 364 20.10 -27.66 -7.84
C GLN A 364 20.57 -27.49 -9.30
N SER A 365 20.29 -26.34 -9.92
CA SER A 365 20.58 -26.06 -11.33
C SER A 365 21.39 -24.79 -11.57
N VAL A 366 21.47 -23.88 -10.59
CA VAL A 366 22.25 -22.63 -10.66
C VAL A 366 23.18 -22.49 -9.46
N ASP A 367 24.19 -21.63 -9.55
CA ASP A 367 25.24 -21.49 -8.53
C ASP A 367 24.81 -20.57 -7.35
N ASP A 368 24.01 -19.54 -7.62
CA ASP A 368 23.33 -18.74 -6.58
C ASP A 368 21.93 -18.34 -7.05
N ALA A 369 21.06 -18.00 -6.10
CA ALA A 369 19.72 -17.52 -6.40
C ALA A 369 19.20 -16.60 -5.28
N GLU A 370 18.27 -15.74 -5.64
CA GLU A 370 17.47 -14.98 -4.69
C GLU A 370 16.02 -14.93 -5.13
N VAL A 371 15.11 -14.99 -4.16
CA VAL A 371 13.67 -14.99 -4.37
C VAL A 371 13.11 -13.72 -3.76
N MET A 372 12.36 -12.96 -4.53
CA MET A 372 11.83 -11.66 -4.16
C MET A 372 10.32 -11.65 -4.42
N THR A 373 9.64 -10.69 -3.81
CA THR A 373 8.27 -10.33 -4.21
C THR A 373 8.17 -8.89 -4.68
N THR A 374 7.05 -8.57 -5.31
CA THR A 374 6.69 -7.23 -5.75
C THR A 374 6.06 -6.38 -4.65
N ASP A 375 5.70 -7.02 -3.54
CA ASP A 375 4.83 -6.47 -2.49
C ASP A 375 3.47 -5.93 -3.03
N SER A 376 2.93 -6.60 -4.05
CA SER A 376 1.68 -6.19 -4.68
C SER A 376 0.50 -6.32 -3.72
N HIS A 377 -0.16 -5.20 -3.41
CA HIS A 377 -1.34 -5.15 -2.54
C HIS A 377 -2.64 -5.59 -3.22
N VAL A 378 -2.57 -5.91 -4.51
CA VAL A 378 -3.71 -6.42 -5.27
C VAL A 378 -4.23 -7.76 -4.71
N VAL A 379 -3.38 -8.51 -4.01
CA VAL A 379 -3.71 -9.80 -3.36
C VAL A 379 -4.31 -9.63 -1.97
N ASN A 380 -4.24 -8.42 -1.39
CA ASN A 380 -4.77 -8.09 -0.06
C ASN A 380 -6.27 -7.75 -0.15
N THR A 381 -7.11 -8.71 -0.54
CA THR A 381 -8.54 -8.50 -0.86
C THR A 381 -9.48 -8.57 0.34
N ILE A 382 -9.21 -9.43 1.32
CA ILE A 382 -10.08 -9.67 2.49
C ILE A 382 -9.36 -9.29 3.79
N SER A 383 -8.13 -9.76 3.94
CA SER A 383 -7.19 -9.34 4.99
C SER A 383 -6.19 -8.35 4.39
N GLY A 384 -5.69 -7.42 5.20
CA GLY A 384 -4.58 -6.53 4.79
C GLY A 384 -3.24 -7.25 4.62
N LYS A 385 -3.24 -8.59 4.57
CA LYS A 385 -2.07 -9.46 4.49
C LYS A 385 -2.44 -10.74 3.76
N ASN A 386 -1.70 -11.11 2.72
CA ASN A 386 -1.89 -12.35 1.97
C ASN A 386 -0.56 -12.81 1.32
N PRO A 387 0.43 -13.26 2.14
CA PRO A 387 1.74 -13.62 1.62
C PRO A 387 1.68 -14.89 0.76
N VAL A 388 2.55 -14.93 -0.25
CA VAL A 388 2.78 -16.11 -1.09
C VAL A 388 3.17 -17.29 -0.21
N GLY A 389 2.47 -18.40 -0.37
CA GLY A 389 2.69 -19.62 0.42
C GLY A 389 1.74 -19.79 1.62
N LEU A 390 0.92 -18.79 1.95
CA LEU A 390 -0.07 -18.90 3.03
C LEU A 390 -1.20 -19.88 2.67
N HIS A 391 -1.74 -19.75 1.46
CA HIS A 391 -2.87 -20.54 0.98
C HIS A 391 -2.48 -21.64 0.00
N VAL A 392 -1.34 -21.49 -0.68
CA VAL A 392 -0.81 -22.43 -1.66
C VAL A 392 0.47 -23.04 -1.10
N PRO A 393 0.54 -24.35 -0.85
CA PRO A 393 1.75 -24.96 -0.31
C PRO A 393 2.90 -24.86 -1.32
N VAL A 394 4.13 -24.70 -0.81
CA VAL A 394 5.32 -24.51 -1.66
C VAL A 394 5.53 -25.65 -2.68
N SER A 395 5.08 -26.86 -2.38
CA SER A 395 5.12 -28.00 -3.31
C SER A 395 4.31 -27.78 -4.59
N GLU A 396 3.26 -26.95 -4.56
CA GLU A 396 2.48 -26.56 -5.74
C GLU A 396 3.09 -25.35 -6.47
N ILE A 397 3.89 -24.53 -5.78
CA ILE A 397 4.59 -23.38 -6.35
C ILE A 397 5.83 -23.83 -7.13
N ILE A 398 6.59 -24.81 -6.61
CA ILE A 398 7.84 -25.33 -7.21
C ILE A 398 7.70 -25.71 -8.70
N PRO A 399 6.63 -26.41 -9.15
CA PRO A 399 6.43 -26.70 -10.57
C PRO A 399 6.41 -25.44 -11.46
N CYS A 400 5.80 -24.35 -11.01
CA CYS A 400 5.77 -23.08 -11.74
C CYS A 400 7.15 -22.42 -11.77
N VAL A 401 7.90 -22.51 -10.65
CA VAL A 401 9.29 -22.04 -10.56
C VAL A 401 10.20 -22.85 -11.48
N ASN A 402 10.03 -24.17 -11.55
CA ASN A 402 10.77 -25.05 -12.45
C ASN A 402 10.51 -24.69 -13.92
N ASP A 403 9.25 -24.44 -14.29
CA ASP A 403 8.90 -24.02 -15.65
C ASP A 403 9.57 -22.68 -15.99
N ALA A 404 9.52 -21.70 -15.09
CA ALA A 404 10.21 -20.42 -15.25
C ALA A 404 11.73 -20.61 -15.40
N LEU A 405 12.36 -21.42 -14.54
CA LEU A 405 13.78 -21.71 -14.63
C LEU A 405 14.15 -22.39 -15.96
N CYS A 406 13.40 -23.41 -16.38
CA CYS A 406 13.64 -24.11 -17.64
C CYS A 406 13.53 -23.16 -18.85
N GLN A 407 12.48 -22.32 -18.87
CA GLN A 407 12.28 -21.35 -19.94
C GLN A 407 13.39 -20.28 -19.96
N ALA A 408 13.77 -19.74 -18.81
CA ALA A 408 14.84 -18.74 -18.72
C ALA A 408 16.19 -19.33 -19.14
N MET A 409 16.53 -20.55 -18.68
CA MET A 409 17.74 -21.28 -19.09
C MET A 409 17.77 -21.55 -20.60
N ALA A 410 16.64 -21.92 -21.21
CA ALA A 410 16.53 -22.10 -22.66
C ALA A 410 16.60 -20.77 -23.43
N ASP A 411 16.26 -19.66 -22.79
CA ASP A 411 16.28 -18.32 -23.38
C ASP A 411 17.62 -17.58 -23.23
N MET A 412 18.64 -18.21 -22.65
CA MET A 412 19.97 -17.62 -22.48
C MET A 412 20.56 -17.11 -23.81
N SER A 413 21.13 -15.91 -23.76
CA SER A 413 21.82 -15.28 -24.90
C SER A 413 22.75 -14.17 -24.41
N PRO A 414 23.81 -13.82 -25.17
CA PRO A 414 24.64 -12.67 -24.85
C PRO A 414 23.79 -11.40 -24.68
N ALA A 415 24.12 -10.61 -23.66
CA ALA A 415 23.32 -9.46 -23.27
C ALA A 415 24.20 -8.25 -22.93
N GLU A 416 23.58 -7.08 -22.96
CA GLU A 416 24.18 -5.82 -22.54
C GLU A 416 23.26 -5.16 -21.50
N ALA A 417 23.83 -4.47 -20.52
CA ALA A 417 23.10 -3.76 -19.48
C ALA A 417 23.50 -2.28 -19.44
N ALA A 418 22.54 -1.43 -19.09
CA ALA A 418 22.76 -0.02 -18.79
C ALA A 418 21.95 0.38 -17.55
N GLY A 419 22.57 1.11 -16.63
CA GLY A 419 21.89 1.67 -15.46
C GLY A 419 21.30 3.05 -15.72
N SER A 420 20.32 3.40 -14.90
CA SER A 420 19.79 4.75 -14.82
C SER A 420 19.16 4.98 -13.44
N THR A 421 19.29 6.20 -12.92
CA THR A 421 18.56 6.67 -11.74
C THR A 421 17.67 7.82 -12.18
N ALA A 422 16.36 7.58 -12.22
CA ALA A 422 15.38 8.61 -12.47
C ALA A 422 14.93 9.22 -11.14
N TRP A 423 14.88 10.55 -11.05
CA TRP A 423 14.23 11.22 -9.94
C TRP A 423 12.76 11.42 -10.28
N CYS A 424 11.91 10.62 -9.65
CA CYS A 424 10.46 10.67 -9.84
C CYS A 424 9.91 11.84 -9.02
N GLU A 425 9.78 13.00 -9.66
CA GLU A 425 9.24 14.22 -9.07
C GLU A 425 7.71 14.22 -9.07
N GLY A 426 7.12 14.90 -8.10
CA GLY A 426 5.67 15.13 -8.08
C GLY A 426 4.83 13.89 -7.79
N ILE A 427 5.41 12.84 -7.19
CA ILE A 427 4.70 11.62 -6.82
C ILE A 427 3.91 11.90 -5.55
N VAL A 428 2.61 11.66 -5.57
CA VAL A 428 1.77 11.85 -4.38
C VAL A 428 1.63 10.53 -3.64
N VAL A 429 2.14 10.50 -2.42
CA VAL A 429 2.04 9.37 -1.49
C VAL A 429 1.16 9.72 -0.30
N PHE A 430 0.90 8.76 0.58
CA PHE A 430 0.16 9.02 1.82
C PHE A 430 0.84 10.09 2.67
N GLY A 431 2.16 10.10 2.74
CA GLY A 431 2.94 11.11 3.45
C GLY A 431 3.29 10.69 4.87
N SER A 432 4.39 11.25 5.39
CA SER A 432 4.98 10.82 6.66
C SER A 432 3.98 10.96 7.81
N HIS A 433 3.77 9.88 8.56
CA HIS A 433 2.87 9.82 9.71
C HIS A 433 1.38 10.01 9.43
N ARG A 434 0.92 10.11 8.18
CA ARG A 434 -0.52 10.33 7.89
C ARG A 434 -1.38 9.15 8.30
N ILE A 435 -0.89 7.93 8.11
CA ILE A 435 -1.56 6.70 8.57
C ILE A 435 -1.68 6.71 10.10
N THR A 436 -0.58 6.99 10.80
CA THR A 436 -0.56 7.05 12.27
C THR A 436 -1.50 8.14 12.81
N GLN A 437 -1.51 9.32 12.18
CA GLN A 437 -2.43 10.41 12.51
C GLN A 437 -3.89 10.00 12.29
N MET A 438 -4.17 9.26 11.21
CA MET A 438 -5.53 8.82 10.89
C MET A 438 -6.01 7.80 11.92
N ALA A 439 -5.20 6.77 12.20
CA ALA A 439 -5.50 5.77 13.22
C ALA A 439 -5.71 6.42 14.61
N SER A 440 -4.85 7.35 15.02
CA SER A 440 -4.98 8.06 16.29
C SER A 440 -6.24 8.93 16.36
N THR A 441 -6.57 9.63 15.27
CA THR A 441 -7.79 10.46 15.19
C THR A 441 -9.04 9.59 15.25
N VAL A 442 -9.08 8.47 14.53
CA VAL A 442 -10.20 7.51 14.57
C VAL A 442 -10.34 6.91 15.97
N ASN A 443 -9.24 6.48 16.59
CA ASN A 443 -9.28 5.94 17.95
C ASN A 443 -9.80 6.96 18.98
N THR A 444 -9.36 8.21 18.86
CA THR A 444 -9.89 9.33 19.66
C THR A 444 -11.40 9.47 19.48
N ILE A 445 -11.87 9.46 18.23
CA ILE A 445 -13.30 9.54 17.92
C ILE A 445 -14.08 8.37 18.55
N LEU A 446 -13.59 7.13 18.38
CA LEU A 446 -14.24 5.93 18.93
C LEU A 446 -14.34 5.96 20.46
N LEU A 447 -13.35 6.53 21.15
CA LEU A 447 -13.37 6.66 22.61
C LEU A 447 -14.34 7.74 23.11
N PHE A 448 -14.43 8.89 22.42
CA PHE A 448 -15.23 10.03 22.89
C PHE A 448 -16.68 10.01 22.40
N ILE A 449 -16.98 9.43 21.23
CA ILE A 449 -18.35 9.41 20.66
C ILE A 449 -19.37 8.82 21.63
N PRO A 450 -19.16 7.63 22.24
CA PRO A 450 -20.19 7.03 23.08
C PRO A 450 -20.52 7.88 24.30
N VAL A 451 -19.50 8.47 24.94
CA VAL A 451 -19.66 9.34 26.11
C VAL A 451 -20.39 10.62 25.74
N LEU A 452 -19.99 11.27 24.63
CA LEU A 452 -20.65 12.48 24.14
C LEU A 452 -22.09 12.21 23.73
N SER A 453 -22.35 11.10 23.03
CA SER A 453 -23.69 10.68 22.59
C SER A 453 -24.59 10.41 23.80
N ALA A 454 -24.09 9.68 24.80
CA ALA A 454 -24.84 9.37 26.01
C ALA A 454 -25.15 10.64 26.83
N GLY A 455 -24.15 11.51 27.04
CA GLY A 455 -24.33 12.77 27.76
C GLY A 455 -25.32 13.70 27.06
N MET A 456 -25.26 13.76 25.73
CA MET A 456 -26.18 14.54 24.91
C MET A 456 -27.61 14.00 24.94
N LEU A 457 -27.80 12.69 24.74
CA LEU A 457 -29.13 12.07 24.81
C LEU A 457 -29.73 12.24 26.21
N PHE A 458 -28.92 12.11 27.25
CA PHE A 458 -29.33 12.37 28.63
C PHE A 458 -29.76 13.82 28.84
N LEU A 459 -28.98 14.80 28.36
CA LEU A 459 -29.34 16.21 28.43
C LEU A 459 -30.65 16.51 27.70
N VAL A 460 -30.80 16.03 26.46
CA VAL A 460 -32.03 16.24 25.67
C VAL A 460 -33.23 15.57 26.34
N PHE A 461 -33.05 14.40 26.97
CA PHE A 461 -34.09 13.73 27.75
C PHE A 461 -34.51 14.55 28.98
N LEU A 462 -33.56 15.08 29.76
CA LEU A 462 -33.86 15.96 30.91
C LEU A 462 -34.60 17.23 30.47
N LEU A 463 -34.14 17.86 29.37
CA LEU A 463 -34.82 19.00 28.78
C LEU A 463 -36.23 18.66 28.32
N SER A 464 -36.44 17.45 27.79
CA SER A 464 -37.76 16.97 27.37
C SER A 464 -38.73 16.86 28.54
N ILE A 465 -38.26 16.35 29.69
CA ILE A 465 -39.04 16.27 30.93
C ILE A 465 -39.38 17.68 31.44
N LEU A 466 -38.39 18.57 31.48
CA LEU A 466 -38.58 19.96 31.95
C LEU A 466 -39.61 20.70 31.08
N VAL A 467 -39.48 20.61 29.75
CA VAL A 467 -40.43 21.20 28.80
C VAL A 467 -41.83 20.61 28.98
N TYR A 468 -41.95 19.30 29.22
CA TYR A 468 -43.24 18.68 29.48
C TYR A 468 -43.94 19.24 30.71
N PHE A 469 -43.21 19.48 31.80
CA PHE A 469 -43.75 20.09 33.02
C PHE A 469 -44.03 21.59 32.90
N MET A 470 -43.41 22.28 31.94
CA MET A 470 -43.69 23.70 31.68
C MET A 470 -44.89 23.91 30.74
N ILE A 471 -45.15 22.95 29.85
CA ILE A 471 -46.20 23.03 28.81
C ILE A 471 -47.48 22.29 29.24
N GLY A 472 -47.34 21.20 30.00
CA GLY A 472 -48.45 20.49 30.66
C GLY A 472 -48.82 21.16 31.96
#